data_AF-A0A7C0ZGA7-F1
#
_entry.id   AF-A0A7C0ZGA7-F1
#
_cell.length_a   1.000
_cell.length_b   1.000
_cell.length_c   1.000
_cell.angle_alpha   90.00
_cell.angle_beta   90.00
_cell.angle_gamma   90.00
#
_symmetry.space_group_name_H-M   'P 1'
#
loop_
_entity.id
_entity.type
_entity.pdbx_description
1 polymer ?
#
loop_
_entity_poly.entity_id
_entity_poly.type
_entity_poly.pdbx_seq_one_letter_code
_entity_poly.pdbx_strand_id
1 'polypeptide(L)'
;MRLKNFRDIIFPMLFAVLVGLMFSLACTSPEKSEKQQARVTSSDSYEDLVALFREFQEFEKPEIIDGIPDYSPATMAKKREGLEKFRKRLEAIDPNGWPIPQKVDFVLVWAEMNGMEFYLRVLKPWWRDPVFYLPSQAGAGPVIDLGLDIPEKRPLSSEELTKLKAQLEAIPRIYRQAEKNLTEAAGDLALIALHYIDHEASRYQRLAQYLGSYHPDLVPLIEQAGEAVRNYGRWLEANKSRMTAPAGIGKENYNWWLQKVHLFPYTWDECLCIVTHEYNRIITFLKLEENRNRHLPELEIADTEDKWYHQLEIALNYVLKWLQEE
;
A
#
# COMPACT_ATOMS: atom_id res chain seq x y z
N MET A 1 66.08 0.07 1.00
CA MET A 1 66.46 -1.24 0.43
C MET A 1 65.37 -1.65 -0.56
N ARG A 2 65.74 -1.67 -1.85
CA ARG A 2 65.12 -2.22 -3.09
C ARG A 2 63.74 -2.90 -3.00
N LEU A 3 62.80 -2.84 -3.96
CA LEU A 3 62.68 -2.18 -5.28
C LEU A 3 61.20 -2.31 -5.71
N LYS A 4 60.72 -1.32 -6.46
CA LYS A 4 59.47 -1.25 -7.23
C LYS A 4 59.64 -1.97 -8.59
N ASN A 5 58.51 -2.42 -9.15
CA ASN A 5 58.18 -2.59 -10.59
C ASN A 5 58.77 -3.77 -11.40
N PHE A 6 57.85 -4.47 -12.09
CA PHE A 6 58.02 -5.17 -13.37
C PHE A 6 56.74 -4.83 -14.18
N ARG A 7 56.69 -3.73 -14.94
CA ARG A 7 57.03 -3.54 -16.38
C ARG A 7 56.32 -4.45 -17.38
N ASP A 8 55.35 -3.81 -18.02
CA ASP A 8 54.85 -3.90 -19.40
C ASP A 8 55.89 -4.25 -20.49
N ILE A 9 55.38 -4.89 -21.54
CA ILE A 9 56.03 -5.04 -22.86
C ILE A 9 55.26 -4.18 -23.88
N ILE A 10 56.02 -3.56 -24.79
CA ILE A 10 55.74 -2.39 -25.65
C ILE A 10 55.80 -2.79 -27.15
N PHE A 11 54.79 -2.35 -27.94
CA PHE A 11 54.76 -1.88 -29.37
C PHE A 11 55.34 -2.74 -30.52
N PRO A 12 55.21 -2.39 -31.85
CA PRO A 12 54.61 -1.22 -32.56
C PRO A 12 53.61 -1.56 -33.72
N MET A 13 52.67 -0.73 -34.22
CA MET A 13 52.66 0.55 -35.00
C MET A 13 52.96 0.45 -36.53
N LEU A 14 52.26 1.28 -37.33
CA LEU A 14 52.38 1.67 -38.77
C LEU A 14 51.35 1.05 -39.75
N PHE A 15 50.75 1.73 -40.75
CA PHE A 15 50.74 3.12 -41.25
C PHE A 15 49.63 3.23 -42.33
N ALA A 16 49.34 4.45 -42.78
CA ALA A 16 48.20 4.85 -43.60
C ALA A 16 48.38 4.80 -45.14
N VAL A 17 47.31 5.17 -45.87
CA VAL A 17 47.24 6.02 -47.10
C VAL A 17 46.72 5.38 -48.41
N LEU A 18 45.85 6.16 -49.11
CA LEU A 18 45.45 6.27 -50.55
C LEU A 18 43.96 5.93 -50.82
N VAL A 19 43.03 6.87 -51.11
CA VAL A 19 42.91 7.95 -52.15
C VAL A 19 42.70 7.44 -53.58
N GLY A 20 41.44 7.50 -54.05
CA GLY A 20 41.05 8.35 -55.21
C GLY A 20 40.69 7.73 -56.57
N LEU A 21 39.61 8.29 -57.15
CA LEU A 21 39.19 8.37 -58.58
C LEU A 21 38.45 7.14 -59.19
N MET A 22 37.38 7.23 -60.00
CA MET A 22 36.64 8.34 -60.65
C MET A 22 35.31 7.82 -61.30
N PHE A 23 34.28 8.69 -61.38
CA PHE A 23 33.22 8.89 -62.43
C PHE A 23 32.34 7.69 -62.88
N SER A 24 31.03 7.79 -63.18
CA SER A 24 30.16 8.93 -63.57
C SER A 24 28.66 8.55 -63.53
N LEU A 25 27.83 9.55 -63.16
CA LEU A 25 26.50 9.93 -63.68
C LEU A 25 25.43 8.85 -63.97
N ALA A 26 24.39 8.83 -63.13
CA ALA A 26 23.00 8.78 -63.59
C ALA A 26 22.09 9.50 -62.59
N CYS A 27 21.41 10.55 -63.05
CA CYS A 27 20.38 11.27 -62.33
C CYS A 27 19.21 10.33 -62.00
N THR A 28 18.82 10.25 -60.73
CA THR A 28 17.45 9.98 -60.28
C THR A 28 17.34 10.37 -58.79
N SER A 29 16.62 11.44 -58.49
CA SER A 29 15.86 11.57 -57.23
C SER A 29 14.44 11.07 -57.54
N PRO A 30 13.68 10.43 -56.64
CA PRO A 30 13.57 10.68 -55.19
C PRO A 30 13.72 9.37 -54.37
N GLU A 31 13.91 9.32 -53.06
CA GLU A 31 13.01 9.69 -51.97
C GLU A 31 13.85 9.64 -50.69
N LYS A 32 13.76 10.68 -49.85
CA LYS A 32 14.22 10.57 -48.46
C LYS A 32 13.32 9.55 -47.77
N SER A 33 13.84 8.35 -47.56
CA SER A 33 13.30 7.44 -46.55
C SER A 33 13.56 8.06 -45.18
N GLU A 34 12.68 8.97 -44.77
CA GLU A 34 12.47 9.23 -43.36
C GLU A 34 11.97 7.92 -42.76
N LYS A 35 12.86 7.24 -42.03
CA LYS A 35 12.41 6.34 -40.98
C LYS A 35 11.60 7.18 -40.00
N GLN A 36 10.29 7.27 -40.22
CA GLN A 36 9.32 7.57 -39.19
C GLN A 36 9.37 6.41 -38.19
N GLN A 37 10.34 6.51 -37.29
CA GLN A 37 10.19 5.98 -35.96
C GLN A 37 8.96 6.69 -35.42
N ALA A 38 7.88 5.94 -35.18
CA ALA A 38 6.71 6.46 -34.50
C ALA A 38 7.22 7.09 -33.20
N ARG A 39 7.34 8.42 -33.19
CA ARG A 39 7.56 9.18 -31.98
C ARG A 39 6.29 8.93 -31.21
N VAL A 40 6.33 8.01 -30.25
CA VAL A 40 5.36 8.00 -29.16
C VAL A 40 5.32 9.46 -28.75
N THR A 41 4.18 10.11 -28.94
CA THR A 41 3.97 11.50 -28.58
C THR A 41 4.13 11.56 -27.07
N SER A 42 5.36 11.75 -26.63
CA SER A 42 5.70 11.97 -25.23
C SER A 42 5.10 13.31 -24.87
N SER A 43 4.09 13.31 -24.00
CA SER A 43 3.57 14.55 -23.48
C SER A 43 4.50 15.06 -22.39
N ASP A 44 4.84 16.34 -22.46
CA ASP A 44 5.57 17.07 -21.43
C ASP A 44 4.62 17.93 -20.56
N SER A 45 3.31 17.73 -20.68
CA SER A 45 2.30 18.48 -19.93
C SER A 45 2.07 17.90 -18.54
N TYR A 46 2.12 18.77 -17.53
CA TYR A 46 1.78 18.43 -16.14
C TYR A 46 0.28 18.08 -15.99
N GLU A 47 -0.59 18.72 -16.78
CA GLU A 47 -2.03 18.46 -16.80
C GLU A 47 -2.35 17.01 -17.20
N ASP A 48 -1.53 16.41 -18.08
CA ASP A 48 -1.69 15.01 -18.46
C ASP A 48 -1.37 14.06 -17.30
N LEU A 49 -0.39 14.39 -16.45
CA LEU A 49 -0.14 13.63 -15.22
C LEU A 49 -1.34 13.71 -14.27
N VAL A 50 -1.90 14.91 -14.08
CA VAL A 50 -3.08 15.11 -13.21
C VAL A 50 -4.29 14.34 -13.74
N ALA A 51 -4.55 14.39 -15.04
CA ALA A 51 -5.63 13.64 -15.68
C ALA A 51 -5.42 12.12 -15.53
N LEU A 52 -4.20 11.63 -15.82
CA LEU A 52 -3.83 10.23 -15.65
C LEU A 52 -4.04 9.76 -14.20
N PHE A 53 -3.64 10.57 -13.22
CA PHE A 53 -3.79 10.21 -11.81
C PHE A 53 -5.26 10.14 -11.39
N ARG A 54 -6.10 11.07 -11.82
CA ARG A 54 -7.56 11.01 -11.54
C ARG A 54 -8.21 9.77 -12.14
N GLU A 55 -7.85 9.42 -13.37
CA GLU A 55 -8.32 8.18 -14.00
C GLU A 55 -7.81 6.95 -13.25
N PHE A 56 -6.56 6.99 -12.76
CA PHE A 56 -5.98 5.90 -11.98
C PHE A 56 -6.70 5.70 -10.64
N GLN A 57 -7.04 6.78 -9.93
CA GLN A 57 -7.80 6.70 -8.67
C GLN A 57 -9.19 6.08 -8.87
N GLU A 58 -9.88 6.41 -9.96
CA GLU A 58 -11.14 5.75 -10.29
C GLU A 58 -10.93 4.28 -10.66
N PHE A 59 -9.85 4.00 -11.41
CA PHE A 59 -9.47 2.64 -11.76
C PHE A 59 -9.10 1.80 -10.54
N GLU A 60 -8.56 2.35 -9.45
CA GLU A 60 -8.20 1.59 -8.24
C GLU A 60 -9.40 0.98 -7.54
N LYS A 61 -10.55 1.66 -7.54
CA LYS A 61 -11.79 1.20 -6.90
C LYS A 61 -12.21 -0.17 -7.43
N PRO A 62 -12.71 -1.09 -6.57
CA PRO A 62 -13.14 -2.41 -7.03
C PRO A 62 -14.31 -2.31 -8.01
N GLU A 63 -14.37 -3.24 -8.96
CA GLU A 63 -15.54 -3.38 -9.83
C GLU A 63 -16.71 -3.89 -8.97
N ILE A 64 -17.87 -3.24 -9.06
CA ILE A 64 -19.08 -3.65 -8.32
C ILE A 64 -20.00 -4.43 -9.25
N ILE A 65 -20.25 -5.71 -8.92
CA ILE A 65 -21.15 -6.61 -9.65
C ILE A 65 -22.28 -7.01 -8.72
N ASP A 66 -23.53 -6.73 -9.09
CA ASP A 66 -24.73 -7.01 -8.27
C ASP A 66 -24.63 -6.49 -6.82
N GLY A 67 -24.05 -5.30 -6.66
CA GLY A 67 -23.83 -4.64 -5.37
C GLY A 67 -22.70 -5.26 -4.53
N ILE A 68 -21.89 -6.15 -5.11
CA ILE A 68 -20.75 -6.79 -4.46
C ILE A 68 -19.45 -6.30 -5.11
N PRO A 69 -18.46 -5.85 -4.32
CA PRO A 69 -17.09 -5.67 -4.81
C PRO A 69 -16.51 -7.01 -5.28
N ASP A 70 -16.28 -7.13 -6.58
CA ASP A 70 -15.81 -8.38 -7.17
C ASP A 70 -14.28 -8.50 -7.08
N TYR A 71 -13.83 -9.44 -6.25
CA TYR A 71 -12.43 -9.83 -6.12
C TYR A 71 -12.19 -11.22 -6.73
N SER A 72 -13.02 -11.65 -7.68
CA SER A 72 -12.83 -12.90 -8.40
C SER A 72 -11.48 -12.93 -9.14
N PRO A 73 -10.91 -14.13 -9.38
CA PRO A 73 -9.67 -14.26 -10.15
C PRO A 73 -9.71 -13.57 -11.52
N ALA A 74 -10.87 -13.59 -12.19
CA ALA A 74 -11.05 -12.96 -13.50
C ALA A 74 -10.97 -11.43 -13.40
N THR A 75 -11.65 -10.83 -12.43
CA THR A 75 -11.65 -9.38 -12.23
C THR A 75 -10.28 -8.89 -11.78
N MET A 76 -9.60 -9.62 -10.89
CA MET A 76 -8.23 -9.29 -10.48
C MET A 76 -7.21 -9.47 -11.62
N ALA A 77 -7.45 -10.38 -12.57
CA ALA A 77 -6.63 -10.49 -13.78
C ALA A 77 -6.81 -9.28 -14.71
N LYS A 78 -8.06 -8.87 -14.97
CA LYS A 78 -8.35 -7.64 -15.72
C LYS A 78 -7.73 -6.41 -15.06
N LYS A 79 -7.75 -6.34 -13.72
CA LYS A 79 -7.11 -5.28 -12.94
C LYS A 79 -5.60 -5.23 -13.18
N ARG A 80 -4.92 -6.38 -13.21
CA ARG A 80 -3.49 -6.43 -13.55
C ARG A 80 -3.22 -5.92 -14.97
N GLU A 81 -3.99 -6.38 -15.95
CA GLU A 81 -3.85 -5.93 -17.34
C GLU A 81 -4.13 -4.42 -17.52
N GLY A 82 -5.11 -3.89 -16.78
CA GLY A 82 -5.43 -2.47 -16.76
C GLY A 82 -4.28 -1.64 -16.20
N LEU A 83 -3.66 -2.07 -15.10
CA LEU A 83 -2.54 -1.38 -14.47
C LEU A 83 -1.35 -1.20 -15.43
N GLU A 84 -1.05 -2.20 -16.25
CA GLU A 84 0.02 -2.11 -17.25
C GLU A 84 -0.22 -1.00 -18.29
N LYS A 85 -1.48 -0.68 -18.58
CA LYS A 85 -1.81 0.45 -19.48
C LYS A 85 -1.53 1.80 -18.80
N PHE A 86 -1.84 1.93 -17.52
CA PHE A 86 -1.55 3.13 -16.74
C PHE A 86 -0.04 3.36 -16.61
N ARG A 87 0.72 2.31 -16.30
CA ARG A 87 2.19 2.38 -16.23
C ARG A 87 2.81 2.86 -17.54
N LYS A 88 2.39 2.31 -18.68
CA LYS A 88 2.86 2.75 -20.01
C LYS A 88 2.53 4.20 -20.32
N ARG A 89 1.35 4.68 -19.90
CA ARG A 89 0.95 6.09 -20.05
C ARG A 89 1.81 7.01 -19.18
N LEU A 90 2.11 6.60 -17.95
CA LEU A 90 3.00 7.35 -17.06
C LEU A 90 4.43 7.41 -17.62
N GLU A 91 4.95 6.29 -18.11
CA GLU A 91 6.30 6.20 -18.73
C GLU A 91 6.44 7.05 -20.00
N ALA A 92 5.33 7.41 -20.66
CA ALA A 92 5.33 8.28 -21.83
C ALA A 92 5.40 9.77 -21.48
N ILE A 93 5.22 10.15 -20.20
CA ILE A 93 5.33 11.53 -19.73
C ILE A 93 6.80 11.82 -19.40
N ASP A 94 7.35 12.92 -19.92
CA ASP A 94 8.73 13.35 -19.63
C ASP A 94 8.78 14.47 -18.58
N PRO A 95 9.11 14.17 -17.31
CA PRO A 95 9.15 15.17 -16.25
C PRO A 95 10.47 15.95 -16.17
N ASN A 96 11.46 15.70 -17.05
CA ASN A 96 12.83 16.24 -16.88
C ASN A 96 12.88 17.77 -16.87
N GLY A 97 12.03 18.43 -17.64
CA GLY A 97 11.94 19.89 -17.73
C GLY A 97 11.14 20.56 -16.61
N TRP A 98 10.48 19.80 -15.74
CA TRP A 98 9.53 20.36 -14.78
C TRP A 98 10.19 21.00 -13.54
N PRO A 99 9.52 21.96 -12.88
CA PRO A 99 9.84 22.39 -11.52
C PRO A 99 9.87 21.21 -10.53
N ILE A 100 10.68 21.31 -9.48
CA ILE A 100 10.84 20.25 -8.47
C ILE A 100 9.50 19.74 -7.89
N PRO A 101 8.53 20.60 -7.51
CA PRO A 101 7.24 20.10 -6.99
C PRO A 101 6.53 19.15 -7.95
N GLN A 102 6.49 19.46 -9.24
CA GLN A 102 5.83 18.62 -10.25
C GLN A 102 6.60 17.30 -10.50
N LYS A 103 7.94 17.33 -10.38
CA LYS A 103 8.75 16.11 -10.42
C LYS A 103 8.45 15.20 -9.23
N VAL A 104 8.23 15.79 -8.04
CA VAL A 104 7.80 15.03 -6.85
C VAL A 104 6.45 14.38 -7.13
N ASP A 105 5.48 15.12 -7.65
CA ASP A 105 4.14 14.58 -7.99
C ASP A 105 4.25 13.41 -8.98
N PHE A 106 5.08 13.52 -10.01
CA PHE A 106 5.35 12.42 -10.95
C PHE A 106 5.85 11.16 -10.22
N VAL A 107 6.82 11.31 -9.32
CA VAL A 107 7.39 10.19 -8.56
C VAL A 107 6.36 9.60 -7.59
N LEU A 108 5.48 10.41 -7.01
CA LEU A 108 4.40 9.93 -6.15
C LEU A 108 3.38 9.11 -6.94
N VAL A 109 2.95 9.57 -8.12
CA VAL A 109 2.05 8.79 -9.00
C VAL A 109 2.70 7.46 -9.41
N TRP A 110 4.01 7.49 -9.71
CA TRP A 110 4.78 6.27 -9.97
C TRP A 110 4.81 5.31 -8.77
N ALA A 111 4.97 5.84 -7.56
CA ALA A 111 4.99 5.05 -6.34
C ALA A 111 3.62 4.42 -6.04
N GLU A 112 2.52 5.16 -6.23
CA GLU A 112 1.14 4.65 -6.08
C GLU A 112 0.85 3.51 -7.05
N MET A 113 1.22 3.65 -8.34
CA MET A 113 1.06 2.57 -9.32
C MET A 113 1.88 1.33 -8.97
N ASN A 114 3.07 1.49 -8.38
CA ASN A 114 3.85 0.37 -7.83
C ASN A 114 3.19 -0.24 -6.59
N GLY A 115 2.55 0.58 -5.75
CA GLY A 115 1.74 0.12 -4.63
C GLY A 115 0.62 -0.84 -5.09
N MET A 116 -0.13 -0.44 -6.12
CA MET A 116 -1.17 -1.27 -6.71
C MET A 116 -0.61 -2.53 -7.41
N GLU A 117 0.56 -2.43 -8.06
CA GLU A 117 1.24 -3.58 -8.65
C GLU A 117 1.57 -4.64 -7.58
N PHE A 118 2.14 -4.18 -6.47
CA PHE A 118 2.49 -5.05 -5.35
C PHE A 118 1.26 -5.62 -4.65
N TYR A 119 0.20 -4.83 -4.51
CA TYR A 119 -1.10 -5.28 -4.04
C TYR A 119 -1.63 -6.44 -4.91
N LEU A 120 -1.52 -6.31 -6.24
CA LEU A 120 -1.98 -7.28 -7.23
C LEU A 120 -1.12 -8.55 -7.38
N ARG A 121 0.20 -8.41 -7.20
CA ARG A 121 1.16 -9.50 -7.43
C ARG A 121 1.58 -10.21 -6.15
N VAL A 122 1.83 -9.45 -5.07
CA VAL A 122 2.46 -9.94 -3.85
C VAL A 122 1.45 -10.09 -2.71
N LEU A 123 0.81 -8.99 -2.27
CA LEU A 123 -0.06 -9.02 -1.10
C LEU A 123 -1.31 -9.87 -1.33
N LYS A 124 -2.00 -9.65 -2.45
CA LYS A 124 -3.22 -10.40 -2.83
C LYS A 124 -4.16 -10.68 -1.64
N PRO A 125 -4.55 -9.67 -0.85
CA PRO A 125 -5.23 -9.91 0.43
C PRO A 125 -6.58 -10.62 0.27
N TRP A 126 -7.33 -10.36 -0.82
CA TRP A 126 -8.56 -11.11 -1.14
C TRP A 126 -8.34 -12.63 -1.28
N TRP A 127 -7.11 -13.06 -1.56
CA TRP A 127 -6.76 -14.47 -1.80
C TRP A 127 -6.02 -15.11 -0.61
N ARG A 128 -5.27 -14.30 0.16
CA ARG A 128 -4.33 -14.77 1.19
C ARG A 128 -4.71 -14.40 2.60
N ASP A 129 -5.55 -13.39 2.78
CA ASP A 129 -5.77 -12.76 4.07
C ASP A 129 -7.24 -12.86 4.51
N PRO A 130 -7.57 -13.76 5.44
CA PRO A 130 -8.91 -13.83 6.02
C PRO A 130 -9.36 -12.52 6.70
N VAL A 131 -8.40 -11.72 7.19
CA VAL A 131 -8.64 -10.46 7.89
C VAL A 131 -9.13 -9.40 6.91
N PHE A 132 -8.71 -9.43 5.63
CA PHE A 132 -9.19 -8.54 4.56
C PHE A 132 -10.72 -8.37 4.52
N TYR A 133 -11.46 -9.43 4.86
CA TYR A 133 -12.92 -9.46 4.85
C TYR A 133 -13.59 -8.89 6.12
N LEU A 134 -12.81 -8.39 7.08
CA LEU A 134 -13.27 -7.80 8.34
C LEU A 134 -13.04 -6.28 8.33
N PRO A 135 -14.03 -5.45 7.94
CA PRO A 135 -13.84 -4.02 7.78
C PRO A 135 -13.64 -3.22 9.09
N SER A 136 -13.77 -3.83 10.27
CA SER A 136 -13.63 -3.15 11.56
C SER A 136 -12.18 -2.81 11.96
N GLN A 137 -11.21 -3.02 11.07
CA GLN A 137 -9.78 -2.85 11.34
C GLN A 137 -9.28 -1.40 11.44
N ALA A 138 -10.15 -0.39 11.32
CA ALA A 138 -9.79 1.02 11.47
C ALA A 138 -8.56 1.46 10.63
N GLY A 139 -8.39 0.90 9.43
CA GLY A 139 -7.28 1.23 8.53
C GLY A 139 -5.97 0.48 8.80
N ALA A 140 -5.96 -0.53 9.68
CA ALA A 140 -4.80 -1.37 9.98
C ALA A 140 -4.50 -2.41 8.86
N GLY A 141 -4.32 -1.94 7.63
CA GLY A 141 -3.96 -2.77 6.47
C GLY A 141 -5.05 -2.83 5.39
N PRO A 142 -4.84 -3.67 4.36
CA PRO A 142 -5.80 -3.86 3.29
C PRO A 142 -7.16 -4.35 3.80
N VAL A 143 -8.22 -3.73 3.31
CA VAL A 143 -9.58 -4.05 3.72
C VAL A 143 -10.49 -4.10 2.50
N ILE A 144 -11.46 -5.00 2.53
CA ILE A 144 -12.51 -5.03 1.54
C ILE A 144 -13.34 -3.74 1.64
N ASP A 145 -13.63 -3.14 0.49
CA ASP A 145 -14.61 -2.08 0.41
C ASP A 145 -16.01 -2.70 0.54
N LEU A 146 -16.55 -2.88 1.74
CA LEU A 146 -17.92 -3.42 1.88
C LEU A 146 -18.99 -2.52 1.25
N GLY A 147 -18.67 -1.27 0.92
CA GLY A 147 -19.63 -0.27 0.51
C GLY A 147 -20.75 -0.09 1.51
N LEU A 148 -20.56 -0.38 2.81
CA LEU A 148 -21.57 -0.21 3.86
C LEU A 148 -21.42 1.17 4.50
N ASP A 149 -22.38 2.05 4.24
CA ASP A 149 -22.40 3.39 4.83
C ASP A 149 -23.22 3.37 6.12
N ILE A 150 -22.56 3.58 7.26
CA ILE A 150 -23.28 3.72 8.53
C ILE A 150 -23.90 5.12 8.58
N PRO A 151 -25.22 5.25 8.67
CA PRO A 151 -25.84 6.57 8.64
C PRO A 151 -25.57 7.38 9.92
N GLU A 152 -25.14 8.63 9.76
CA GLU A 152 -24.90 9.55 10.88
C GLU A 152 -26.19 10.17 11.45
N LYS A 153 -27.26 10.22 10.63
CA LYS A 153 -28.53 10.88 10.97
C LYS A 153 -29.67 9.87 11.01
N ARG A 154 -30.67 10.17 11.84
CA ARG A 154 -31.93 9.41 11.96
C ARG A 154 -33.09 10.41 12.09
N PRO A 155 -34.26 10.16 11.47
CA PRO A 155 -34.57 9.05 10.56
C PRO A 155 -33.84 9.19 9.21
N LEU A 156 -33.86 8.12 8.42
CA LEU A 156 -33.21 8.05 7.11
C LEU A 156 -34.20 8.53 6.05
N SER A 157 -33.71 9.18 5.00
CA SER A 157 -34.47 9.41 3.77
C SER A 157 -34.79 8.09 3.06
N SER A 158 -35.76 8.11 2.14
CA SER A 158 -36.12 6.93 1.34
C SER A 158 -34.96 6.43 0.47
N GLU A 159 -34.12 7.34 -0.02
CA GLU A 159 -32.93 7.02 -0.80
C GLU A 159 -31.87 6.32 0.05
N GLU A 160 -31.55 6.88 1.23
CA GLU A 160 -30.61 6.27 2.19
C GLU A 160 -31.11 4.89 2.65
N LEU A 161 -32.42 4.74 2.89
CA LEU A 161 -33.02 3.47 3.27
C LEU A 161 -32.86 2.41 2.17
N THR A 162 -33.13 2.80 0.92
CA THR A 162 -32.99 1.91 -0.25
C THR A 162 -31.54 1.49 -0.45
N LYS A 163 -30.61 2.44 -0.33
CA LYS A 163 -29.16 2.19 -0.44
C LYS A 163 -28.68 1.23 0.65
N LEU A 164 -29.00 1.51 1.92
CA LEU A 164 -28.58 0.69 3.05
C LEU A 164 -29.16 -0.72 2.97
N LYS A 165 -30.41 -0.87 2.53
CA LYS A 165 -31.02 -2.17 2.31
C LYS A 165 -30.23 -3.00 1.29
N ALA A 166 -29.89 -2.41 0.14
CA ALA A 166 -29.11 -3.08 -0.89
C ALA A 166 -27.70 -3.48 -0.38
N GLN A 167 -27.05 -2.60 0.38
CA GLN A 167 -25.76 -2.87 1.01
C GLN A 167 -25.84 -4.05 2.00
N LEU A 168 -26.84 -4.05 2.90
CA LEU A 168 -27.04 -5.13 3.87
C LEU A 168 -27.31 -6.49 3.21
N GLU A 169 -28.12 -6.49 2.15
CA GLU A 169 -28.42 -7.70 1.37
C GLU A 169 -27.18 -8.27 0.64
N ALA A 170 -26.18 -7.43 0.33
CA ALA A 170 -24.94 -7.85 -0.31
C ALA A 170 -23.97 -8.55 0.67
N ILE A 171 -24.00 -8.23 1.97
CA ILE A 171 -23.03 -8.72 2.96
C ILE A 171 -22.95 -10.25 3.04
N PRO A 172 -24.06 -11.02 3.11
CA PRO A 172 -23.98 -12.48 3.07
C PRO A 172 -23.34 -13.03 1.77
N ARG A 173 -23.46 -12.31 0.66
CA ARG A 173 -22.85 -12.71 -0.62
C ARG A 173 -21.35 -12.41 -0.63
N ILE A 174 -20.92 -11.30 -0.02
CA ILE A 174 -19.51 -10.94 0.17
C ILE A 174 -18.77 -12.03 0.95
N TYR A 175 -19.34 -12.50 2.07
CA TYR A 175 -18.69 -13.58 2.85
C TYR A 175 -18.64 -14.91 2.10
N ARG A 176 -19.66 -15.25 1.28
CA ARG A 176 -19.59 -16.43 0.39
C ARG A 176 -18.52 -16.29 -0.69
N GLN A 177 -18.22 -15.08 -1.14
CA GLN A 177 -17.09 -14.81 -2.03
C GLN A 177 -15.76 -15.00 -1.29
N ALA A 178 -15.64 -14.58 -0.04
CA ALA A 178 -14.45 -14.81 0.79
C ALA A 178 -14.08 -16.29 0.86
N GLU A 179 -15.06 -17.15 1.15
CA GLU A 179 -14.85 -18.61 1.22
C GLU A 179 -14.31 -19.21 -0.09
N LYS A 180 -14.69 -18.64 -1.24
CA LYS A 180 -14.22 -19.08 -2.57
C LYS A 180 -12.85 -18.51 -2.91
N ASN A 181 -12.57 -17.29 -2.48
CA ASN A 181 -11.34 -16.59 -2.84
C ASN A 181 -10.16 -17.04 -1.99
N LEU A 182 -10.36 -17.37 -0.71
CA LEU A 182 -9.31 -17.74 0.25
C LEU A 182 -8.73 -19.14 0.00
N THR A 183 -8.01 -19.28 -1.11
CA THR A 183 -7.40 -20.56 -1.54
C THR A 183 -5.92 -20.65 -1.24
N GLU A 184 -5.24 -19.54 -0.94
CA GLU A 184 -3.85 -19.52 -0.45
C GLU A 184 -3.73 -18.71 0.85
N ALA A 185 -4.69 -18.94 1.75
CA ALA A 185 -4.78 -18.20 3.01
C ALA A 185 -3.64 -18.55 3.99
N ALA A 186 -3.17 -17.54 4.71
CA ALA A 186 -2.17 -17.70 5.76
C ALA A 186 -2.83 -18.01 7.12
N GLY A 187 -2.30 -19.04 7.81
CA GLY A 187 -2.86 -19.52 9.09
C GLY A 187 -2.81 -18.49 10.21
N ASP A 188 -1.70 -17.74 10.32
CA ASP A 188 -1.55 -16.69 11.34
C ASP A 188 -2.61 -15.59 11.18
N LEU A 189 -2.91 -15.21 9.94
CA LEU A 189 -3.95 -14.23 9.63
C LEU A 189 -5.34 -14.80 9.90
N ALA A 190 -5.56 -16.11 9.68
CA ALA A 190 -6.81 -16.75 10.07
C ALA A 190 -7.04 -16.70 11.60
N LEU A 191 -5.98 -16.87 12.40
CA LEU A 191 -6.07 -16.73 13.86
C LEU A 191 -6.43 -15.30 14.28
N ILE A 192 -5.84 -14.30 13.64
CA ILE A 192 -6.19 -12.89 13.85
C ILE A 192 -7.65 -12.64 13.46
N ALA A 193 -8.08 -13.13 12.30
CA ALA A 193 -9.46 -12.97 11.86
C ALA A 193 -10.44 -13.56 12.87
N LEU A 194 -10.20 -14.79 13.33
CA LEU A 194 -11.01 -15.47 14.35
C LEU A 194 -11.09 -14.68 15.66
N HIS A 195 -9.99 -14.05 16.08
CA HIS A 195 -9.99 -13.18 17.26
C HIS A 195 -10.96 -12.00 17.13
N TYR A 196 -11.13 -11.45 15.91
CA TYR A 196 -11.97 -10.27 15.66
C TYR A 196 -13.38 -10.56 15.14
N ILE A 197 -13.74 -11.81 14.83
CA ILE A 197 -15.08 -12.18 14.31
C ILE A 197 -16.21 -11.67 15.20
N ASP A 198 -16.11 -11.85 16.52
CA ASP A 198 -17.17 -11.44 17.43
C ASP A 198 -17.27 -9.91 17.52
N HIS A 199 -16.13 -9.21 17.48
CA HIS A 199 -16.10 -7.75 17.41
C HIS A 199 -16.77 -7.26 16.11
N GLU A 200 -16.43 -7.85 14.97
CA GLU A 200 -17.04 -7.52 13.68
C GLU A 200 -18.55 -7.77 13.69
N ALA A 201 -19.00 -8.93 14.20
CA ALA A 201 -20.42 -9.27 14.29
C ALA A 201 -21.19 -8.33 15.23
N SER A 202 -20.57 -7.89 16.33
CA SER A 202 -21.17 -6.97 17.30
C SER A 202 -21.49 -5.59 16.71
N ARG A 203 -20.81 -5.18 15.62
CA ARG A 203 -21.11 -3.92 14.92
C ARG A 203 -22.52 -3.92 14.35
N TYR A 204 -22.96 -5.04 13.79
CA TYR A 204 -24.32 -5.19 13.28
C TYR A 204 -25.34 -5.16 14.40
N GLN A 205 -25.02 -5.75 15.55
CA GLN A 205 -25.89 -5.68 16.72
C GLN A 205 -26.07 -4.23 17.22
N ARG A 206 -24.97 -3.46 17.28
CA ARG A 206 -25.04 -2.01 17.57
C ARG A 206 -25.82 -1.24 16.51
N LEU A 207 -25.67 -1.57 15.23
CA LEU A 207 -26.42 -0.94 14.15
C LEU A 207 -27.93 -1.23 14.23
N ALA A 208 -28.31 -2.46 14.58
CA ALA A 208 -29.70 -2.84 14.78
C ALA A 208 -30.33 -2.07 15.95
N GLN A 209 -29.60 -1.94 17.08
CA GLN A 209 -30.03 -1.11 18.21
C GLN A 209 -30.14 0.37 17.82
N TYR A 210 -29.20 0.86 17.01
CA TYR A 210 -29.15 2.25 16.56
C TYR A 210 -30.33 2.58 15.63
N LEU A 211 -30.69 1.70 14.69
CA LEU A 211 -31.74 1.97 13.70
C LEU A 211 -33.12 1.45 14.10
N GLY A 212 -33.21 0.46 14.99
CA GLY A 212 -34.43 -0.33 15.20
C GLY A 212 -35.66 0.46 15.66
N SER A 213 -35.48 1.56 16.39
CA SER A 213 -36.62 2.42 16.81
C SER A 213 -37.21 3.24 15.66
N TYR A 214 -36.41 3.55 14.64
CA TYR A 214 -36.82 4.36 13.49
C TYR A 214 -37.16 3.51 12.26
N HIS A 215 -36.46 2.38 12.09
CA HIS A 215 -36.54 1.49 10.94
C HIS A 215 -36.55 0.02 11.38
N PRO A 216 -37.61 -0.45 12.06
CA PRO A 216 -37.69 -1.83 12.54
C PRO A 216 -37.59 -2.86 11.40
N ASP A 217 -38.03 -2.50 10.19
CA ASP A 217 -37.96 -3.37 9.00
C ASP A 217 -36.53 -3.67 8.54
N LEU A 218 -35.54 -2.87 8.93
CA LEU A 218 -34.12 -3.14 8.65
C LEU A 218 -33.49 -4.14 9.62
N VAL A 219 -34.05 -4.29 10.83
CA VAL A 219 -33.44 -5.09 11.89
C VAL A 219 -33.16 -6.53 11.43
N PRO A 220 -34.10 -7.24 10.77
CA PRO A 220 -33.83 -8.60 10.30
C PRO A 220 -32.66 -8.68 9.30
N LEU A 221 -32.52 -7.70 8.41
CA LEU A 221 -31.42 -7.64 7.43
C LEU A 221 -30.08 -7.36 8.10
N ILE A 222 -30.06 -6.47 9.10
CA ILE A 222 -28.86 -6.16 9.88
C ILE A 222 -28.43 -7.40 10.68
N GLU A 223 -29.37 -8.10 11.31
CA GLU A 223 -29.09 -9.34 12.05
C GLU A 223 -28.57 -10.44 11.11
N GLN A 224 -29.13 -10.56 9.90
CA GLN A 224 -28.65 -11.48 8.88
C GLN A 224 -27.21 -11.15 8.45
N ALA A 225 -26.87 -9.88 8.29
CA ALA A 225 -25.49 -9.45 8.00
C ALA A 225 -24.54 -9.84 9.14
N GLY A 226 -24.91 -9.62 10.40
CA GLY A 226 -24.14 -10.08 11.56
C GLY A 226 -24.00 -11.60 11.64
N GLU A 227 -25.03 -12.35 11.25
CA GLU A 227 -24.98 -13.81 11.18
C GLU A 227 -24.07 -14.31 10.04
N ALA A 228 -23.97 -13.57 8.93
CA ALA A 228 -23.01 -13.88 7.87
C ALA A 228 -21.55 -13.78 8.36
N VAL A 229 -21.23 -12.78 9.18
CA VAL A 229 -19.90 -12.67 9.84
C VAL A 229 -19.62 -13.89 10.72
N ARG A 230 -20.59 -14.29 11.55
CA ARG A 230 -20.42 -15.47 12.43
C ARG A 230 -20.29 -16.77 11.63
N ASN A 231 -21.04 -16.92 10.54
CA ASN A 231 -20.89 -18.04 9.61
C ASN A 231 -19.49 -18.09 9.00
N TYR A 232 -18.97 -16.94 8.57
CA TYR A 232 -17.60 -16.84 8.07
C TYR A 232 -16.58 -17.26 9.13
N GLY A 233 -16.74 -16.83 10.39
CA GLY A 233 -15.90 -17.30 11.49
C GLY A 233 -15.94 -18.81 11.72
N ARG A 234 -17.13 -19.42 11.66
CA ARG A 234 -17.26 -20.89 11.74
C ARG A 234 -16.60 -21.59 10.56
N TRP A 235 -16.71 -21.03 9.35
CA TRP A 235 -16.02 -21.54 8.18
C TRP A 235 -14.50 -21.45 8.32
N LEU A 236 -13.98 -20.31 8.83
CA LEU A 236 -12.55 -20.15 9.13
C LEU A 236 -12.08 -21.19 10.13
N GLU A 237 -12.80 -21.37 11.25
CA GLU A 237 -12.44 -22.35 12.27
C GLU A 237 -12.37 -23.79 11.71
N ALA A 238 -13.33 -24.14 10.84
CA ALA A 238 -13.36 -25.46 10.19
C ALA A 238 -12.26 -25.65 9.14
N ASN A 239 -11.76 -24.57 8.51
CA ASN A 239 -10.80 -24.64 7.39
C ASN A 239 -9.38 -24.18 7.75
N LYS A 240 -9.14 -23.58 8.92
CA LYS A 240 -7.83 -22.99 9.29
C LYS A 240 -6.66 -23.98 9.22
N SER A 241 -6.91 -25.27 9.45
CA SER A 241 -5.89 -26.32 9.33
C SER A 241 -5.34 -26.47 7.91
N ARG A 242 -6.09 -26.02 6.90
CA ARG A 242 -5.70 -26.02 5.48
C ARG A 242 -5.05 -24.70 5.04
N MET A 243 -5.06 -23.68 5.90
CA MET A 243 -4.50 -22.35 5.61
C MET A 243 -3.02 -22.32 6.00
N THR A 244 -2.16 -22.87 5.13
CA THR A 244 -0.74 -23.10 5.43
C THR A 244 0.20 -22.14 4.72
N ALA A 245 -0.32 -21.12 4.02
CA ALA A 245 0.54 -20.15 3.34
C ALA A 245 1.30 -19.29 4.36
N PRO A 246 2.53 -18.83 4.04
CA PRO A 246 3.25 -17.93 4.93
C PRO A 246 2.57 -16.56 4.98
N ALA A 247 2.45 -15.98 6.17
CA ALA A 247 1.94 -14.61 6.35
C ALA A 247 2.95 -13.55 5.86
N GLY A 248 4.25 -13.83 6.02
CA GLY A 248 5.31 -12.92 5.59
C GLY A 248 5.49 -12.86 4.07
N ILE A 249 5.88 -11.68 3.58
CA ILE A 249 6.13 -11.42 2.15
C ILE A 249 7.58 -11.72 1.71
N GLY A 250 8.50 -11.97 2.66
CA GLY A 250 9.93 -12.18 2.38
C GLY A 250 10.72 -10.88 2.21
N LYS A 251 12.04 -10.95 2.39
CA LYS A 251 12.93 -9.77 2.39
C LYS A 251 12.97 -9.08 1.03
N GLU A 252 12.97 -9.83 -0.06
CA GLU A 252 13.07 -9.31 -1.42
C GLU A 252 11.86 -8.44 -1.74
N ASN A 253 10.65 -8.92 -1.42
CA ASN A 253 9.43 -8.14 -1.60
C ASN A 253 9.36 -6.96 -0.62
N TYR A 254 9.86 -7.12 0.60
CA TYR A 254 9.92 -6.03 1.58
C TYR A 254 10.85 -4.89 1.11
N ASN A 255 12.04 -5.24 0.60
CA ASN A 255 12.99 -4.29 0.00
C ASN A 255 12.38 -3.59 -1.22
N TRP A 256 11.71 -4.35 -2.08
CA TRP A 256 11.02 -3.79 -3.24
C TRP A 256 9.96 -2.78 -2.80
N TRP A 257 9.12 -3.12 -1.83
CA TRP A 257 8.08 -2.23 -1.31
C TRP A 257 8.66 -0.95 -0.71
N LEU A 258 9.69 -1.07 0.14
CA LEU A 258 10.40 0.08 0.71
C LEU A 258 10.89 1.03 -0.39
N GLN A 259 11.56 0.51 -1.41
CA GLN A 259 12.21 1.32 -2.44
C GLN A 259 11.25 1.86 -3.49
N LYS A 260 10.23 1.09 -3.87
CA LYS A 260 9.34 1.39 -5.01
C LYS A 260 8.04 2.06 -4.61
N VAL A 261 7.64 1.94 -3.34
CA VAL A 261 6.38 2.49 -2.83
C VAL A 261 6.64 3.52 -1.74
N HIS A 262 7.39 3.18 -0.70
CA HIS A 262 7.73 4.17 0.33
C HIS A 262 8.88 5.11 -0.06
N LEU A 263 9.51 4.87 -1.22
CA LEU A 263 10.68 5.63 -1.69
C LEU A 263 11.80 5.71 -0.65
N PHE A 264 11.87 4.67 0.19
CA PHE A 264 12.82 4.56 1.29
C PHE A 264 14.15 4.02 0.75
N PRO A 265 15.27 4.68 1.05
CA PRO A 265 16.55 4.38 0.37
C PRO A 265 17.24 3.12 0.90
N TYR A 266 16.84 2.64 2.08
CA TYR A 266 17.48 1.51 2.75
C TYR A 266 16.72 0.20 2.52
N THR A 267 17.49 -0.88 2.42
CA THR A 267 17.01 -2.25 2.47
C THR A 267 16.66 -2.66 3.91
N TRP A 268 15.94 -3.77 4.05
CA TRP A 268 15.59 -4.39 5.33
C TRP A 268 16.84 -4.64 6.20
N ASP A 269 17.93 -5.15 5.62
CA ASP A 269 19.15 -5.45 6.38
C ASP A 269 19.85 -4.16 6.84
N GLU A 270 19.84 -3.10 6.03
CA GLU A 270 20.35 -1.78 6.42
C GLU A 270 19.48 -1.15 7.51
N CYS A 271 18.16 -1.25 7.41
CA CYS A 271 17.24 -0.82 8.47
C CYS A 271 17.53 -1.55 9.78
N LEU A 272 17.67 -2.88 9.74
CA LEU A 272 17.98 -3.66 10.94
C LEU A 272 19.32 -3.25 11.54
N CYS A 273 20.33 -3.01 10.71
CA CYS A 273 21.64 -2.52 11.15
C CYS A 273 21.53 -1.17 11.87
N ILE A 274 20.84 -0.20 11.25
CA ILE A 274 20.62 1.14 11.83
C ILE A 274 19.87 1.02 13.16
N VAL A 275 18.74 0.31 13.20
CA VAL A 275 17.93 0.14 14.41
C VAL A 275 18.70 -0.56 15.51
N THR A 276 19.50 -1.57 15.18
CA THR A 276 20.33 -2.29 16.16
C THR A 276 21.40 -1.38 16.76
N HIS A 277 22.08 -0.57 15.94
CA HIS A 277 23.05 0.40 16.43
C HIS A 277 22.40 1.45 17.32
N GLU A 278 21.25 1.97 16.93
CA GLU A 278 20.51 2.96 17.70
C GLU A 278 19.99 2.39 19.03
N TYR A 279 19.51 1.14 19.02
CA TYR A 279 19.14 0.44 20.25
C TYR A 279 20.32 0.31 21.21
N ASN A 280 21.46 -0.17 20.72
CA ASN A 280 22.68 -0.32 21.54
C ASN A 280 23.15 1.04 22.08
N ARG A 281 23.04 2.10 21.27
CA ARG A 281 23.37 3.47 21.67
C ARG A 281 22.46 3.94 22.80
N ILE A 282 21.14 3.83 22.63
CA ILE A 282 20.14 4.24 23.64
C ILE A 282 20.35 3.50 24.96
N ILE A 283 20.56 2.17 24.91
CA ILE A 283 20.83 1.38 26.12
C ILE A 283 22.13 1.82 26.80
N THR A 284 23.18 2.11 26.02
CA THR A 284 24.45 2.61 26.57
C THR A 284 24.27 3.94 27.29
N PHE A 285 23.61 4.91 26.65
CA PHE A 285 23.33 6.21 27.28
C PHE A 285 22.46 6.08 28.52
N LEU A 286 21.44 5.22 28.50
CA LEU A 286 20.63 4.93 29.68
C LEU A 286 21.51 4.44 30.85
N LYS A 287 22.39 3.45 30.60
CA LYS A 287 23.27 2.90 31.65
C LYS A 287 24.29 3.93 32.17
N LEU A 288 24.79 4.81 31.30
CA LEU A 288 25.66 5.91 31.71
C LEU A 288 24.92 6.92 32.61
N GLU A 289 23.68 7.28 32.24
CA GLU A 289 22.86 8.19 33.04
C GLU A 289 22.41 7.58 34.37
N GLU A 290 22.00 6.32 34.39
CA GLU A 290 21.73 5.58 35.62
C GLU A 290 22.95 5.56 36.54
N ASN A 291 24.14 5.29 35.99
CA ASN A 291 25.37 5.32 36.79
C ASN A 291 25.71 6.74 37.27
N ARG A 292 25.54 7.77 36.44
CA ARG A 292 25.76 9.17 36.83
C ARG A 292 24.83 9.58 37.97
N ASN A 293 23.58 9.16 37.88
CA ASN A 293 22.48 9.54 38.77
C ASN A 293 22.23 8.51 39.89
N ARG A 294 23.13 7.53 40.09
CA ARG A 294 23.00 6.40 41.04
C ARG A 294 22.80 6.77 42.52
N HIS A 295 22.97 8.04 42.86
CA HIS A 295 22.79 8.57 44.21
C HIS A 295 21.53 9.45 44.35
N LEU A 296 20.76 9.61 43.27
CA LEU A 296 19.46 10.28 43.28
C LEU A 296 18.35 9.25 43.52
N PRO A 297 17.19 9.67 44.03
CA PRO A 297 15.99 8.84 44.06
C PRO A 297 15.59 8.37 42.66
N GLU A 298 14.99 7.19 42.56
CA GLU A 298 14.42 6.71 41.30
C GLU A 298 13.31 7.63 40.81
N LEU A 299 13.18 7.75 39.48
CA LEU A 299 12.10 8.51 38.88
C LEU A 299 10.76 7.79 39.09
N GLU A 300 9.77 8.55 39.55
CA GLU A 300 8.44 8.02 39.77
C GLU A 300 7.72 7.85 38.42
N ILE A 301 7.41 6.59 38.07
CA ILE A 301 6.67 6.27 36.85
C ILE A 301 5.20 6.69 37.03
N ALA A 302 4.59 7.26 36.00
CA ALA A 302 3.15 7.45 35.93
C ALA A 302 2.46 6.09 35.77
N ASP A 303 1.88 5.62 36.86
CA ASP A 303 1.19 4.34 37.00
C ASP A 303 -0.34 4.46 36.91
N THR A 304 -0.85 5.68 36.78
CA THR A 304 -2.25 5.99 36.52
C THR A 304 -2.39 6.92 35.32
N GLU A 305 -3.53 6.84 34.65
CA GLU A 305 -3.87 7.68 33.50
C GLU A 305 -3.82 9.18 33.86
N ASP A 306 -4.46 9.58 34.96
CA ASP A 306 -4.47 10.98 35.43
C ASP A 306 -3.06 11.53 35.67
N LYS A 307 -2.21 10.72 36.31
CA LYS A 307 -0.82 11.10 36.59
C LYS A 307 0.00 11.20 35.31
N TRP A 308 -0.24 10.30 34.35
CA TRP A 308 0.41 10.35 33.05
C TRP A 308 0.04 11.63 32.29
N TYR A 309 -1.26 11.96 32.21
CA TYR A 309 -1.71 13.17 31.54
C TYR A 309 -1.18 14.45 32.20
N HIS A 310 -1.17 14.49 33.54
CA HIS A 310 -0.61 15.62 34.26
C HIS A 310 0.89 15.81 34.00
N GLN A 311 1.68 14.72 34.04
CA GLN A 311 3.12 14.78 33.73
C GLN A 311 3.37 15.16 32.28
N LEU A 312 2.55 14.66 31.35
CA LEU A 312 2.63 15.03 29.93
C LEU A 312 2.37 16.53 29.73
N GLU A 313 1.35 17.09 30.36
CA GLU A 313 1.04 18.52 30.27
C GLU A 313 2.22 19.38 30.75
N ILE A 314 2.81 19.02 31.89
CA ILE A 314 4.01 19.69 32.42
C ILE A 314 5.16 19.63 31.41
N ALA A 315 5.46 18.43 30.88
CA ALA A 315 6.56 18.23 29.96
C ALA A 315 6.36 19.02 28.65
N LEU A 316 5.15 18.99 28.09
CA LEU A 316 4.81 19.74 26.87
C LEU A 316 4.91 21.25 27.09
N ASN A 317 4.35 21.77 28.17
CA ASN A 317 4.43 23.19 28.49
C ASN A 317 5.87 23.65 28.68
N TYR A 318 6.72 22.83 29.32
CA TYR A 318 8.14 23.09 29.44
C TYR A 318 8.83 23.16 28.07
N VAL A 319 8.64 22.16 27.20
CA VAL A 319 9.24 22.13 25.86
C VAL A 319 8.77 23.30 25.00
N LEU A 320 7.47 23.61 25.02
CA LEU A 320 6.91 24.74 24.28
C LEU A 320 7.49 26.07 24.74
N LYS A 321 7.60 26.27 26.06
CA LYS A 321 8.20 27.46 26.63
C LYS A 321 9.67 27.58 26.22
N TRP A 322 10.43 26.50 26.34
CA TRP A 322 11.84 26.47 25.94
C TRP A 322 12.02 26.82 24.45
N LEU A 323 11.20 26.25 23.55
CA LEU A 323 11.21 26.54 22.11
C LEU A 323 10.82 27.99 21.77
N GLN A 324 10.13 28.70 22.66
CA GLN A 324 9.80 30.12 22.47
C GLN A 324 10.91 31.04 22.96
N GLU A 325 11.70 30.58 23.93
CA GLU A 325 12.72 31.37 24.61
C GLU A 325 14.10 31.25 23.93
N GLU A 326 14.40 30.13 23.25
CA GLU A 326 15.67 29.83 22.56
C GLU A 326 15.54 29.82 21.02
#